data_AF-A0A372NYC9-F1
#
_entry.id   AF-A0A372NYC9-F1
#
_cell.length_a   1.000
_cell.length_b   1.000
_cell.length_c   1.000
_cell.angle_alpha   90.00
_cell.angle_beta   90.00
_cell.angle_gamma   90.00
#
_symmetry.space_group_name_H-M   'P 1'
#
loop_
_entity.id
_entity.type
_entity.pdbx_description
1 polymer ?
#
loop_
_entity_poly.entity_id
_entity_poly.type
_entity_poly.pdbx_seq_one_letter_code
_entity_poly.pdbx_strand_id
1 'polypeptide(L)'
;MKQFKTLPGLYLEAFNKGVFTNKSVCYSSEFKPHYLRLDSIRKEKKRISKLNKLVFEKLKIGDTVTVPFGGNNKADKADKINLWVYSAFSDSHSKTDFDFIIECVVVSKKTKDSNLTLKVIHCDFDGHRALLRNKEIKNNEVFDYNMSYHKLLYSIK
;
A
#
# COMPACT_ATOMS: atom_id res chain seq x y z
N MET A 1 -13.77 9.81 17.84
CA MET A 1 -14.94 9.82 18.76
C MET A 1 -15.55 11.21 18.93
N LYS A 2 -14.80 12.28 19.25
CA LYS A 2 -15.37 13.63 19.40
C LYS A 2 -16.15 14.12 18.16
N GLN A 3 -15.64 13.83 16.96
CA GLN A 3 -16.27 14.22 15.68
C GLN A 3 -17.61 13.53 15.38
N PHE A 4 -17.86 12.33 15.92
CA PHE A 4 -19.17 11.66 15.73
C PHE A 4 -20.26 12.31 16.59
N LYS A 5 -19.88 12.88 17.74
CA LYS A 5 -20.81 13.61 18.60
C LYS A 5 -21.26 14.95 17.99
N THR A 6 -20.48 15.50 17.06
CA THR A 6 -20.79 16.77 16.37
C THR A 6 -21.59 16.58 15.08
N LEU A 7 -21.73 15.35 14.58
CA LEU A 7 -22.47 15.04 13.34
C LEU A 7 -23.93 15.54 13.35
N PRO A 8 -24.71 15.40 14.44
CA PRO A 8 -26.07 15.94 14.48
C PRO A 8 -26.10 17.47 14.32
N GLY A 9 -25.14 18.17 14.92
CA GLY A 9 -25.01 19.63 14.80
C GLY A 9 -24.63 20.06 13.39
N LEU A 10 -23.66 19.37 12.77
CA LEU A 10 -23.25 19.63 11.38
C LEU A 10 -24.39 19.39 10.38
N TYR A 11 -25.20 18.36 10.61
CA TYR A 11 -26.37 18.08 9.78
C TYR A 11 -27.41 19.19 9.89
N LEU A 12 -27.70 19.66 11.11
CA LEU A 12 -28.62 20.76 11.36
C LEU A 12 -28.16 22.06 10.69
N GLU A 13 -26.86 22.38 10.76
CA GLU A 13 -26.29 23.53 10.06
C GLU A 13 -26.43 23.43 8.54
N ALA A 14 -26.21 22.25 7.97
CA ALA A 14 -26.35 22.02 6.53
C ALA A 14 -27.81 22.13 6.06
N PHE A 15 -28.77 21.67 6.88
CA PHE A 15 -30.20 21.92 6.63
C PHE A 15 -30.53 23.42 6.67
N ASN A 16 -30.06 24.14 7.70
CA ASN A 16 -30.30 25.59 7.82
C ASN A 16 -29.69 26.40 6.66
N LYS A 17 -28.62 25.88 6.04
CA LYS A 17 -27.98 26.46 4.85
C LYS A 17 -28.63 26.03 3.53
N GLY A 18 -29.69 25.22 3.57
CA GLY A 18 -30.38 24.72 2.38
C GLY A 18 -29.62 23.64 1.59
N VAL A 19 -28.53 23.10 2.14
CA VAL A 19 -27.75 22.01 1.51
C VAL A 19 -28.52 20.69 1.58
N PHE A 20 -29.27 20.48 2.66
CA PHE A 20 -30.17 19.33 2.81
C PHE A 20 -31.63 19.77 2.78
N THR A 21 -32.46 18.98 2.11
CA THR A 21 -33.91 19.18 2.01
C THR A 21 -34.66 18.72 3.25
N ASN A 22 -34.10 17.74 3.99
CA ASN A 22 -34.75 17.14 5.15
C ASN A 22 -34.06 17.56 6.45
N LYS A 23 -34.87 18.01 7.42
CA LYS A 23 -34.41 18.44 8.75
C LYS A 23 -33.84 17.32 9.59
N SER A 24 -34.34 16.09 9.41
CA SER A 24 -33.88 14.90 10.11
C SER A 24 -32.94 14.07 9.23
N VAL A 25 -31.95 13.46 9.87
CA VAL A 25 -31.02 12.52 9.26
C VAL A 25 -31.80 11.28 8.79
N CYS A 26 -31.66 10.88 7.53
CA CYS A 26 -32.40 9.73 6.96
C CYS A 26 -31.80 8.35 7.33
N TYR A 27 -30.69 8.31 8.06
CA TYR A 27 -30.08 7.08 8.54
C TYR A 27 -30.06 7.01 10.06
N SER A 28 -30.43 5.85 10.62
CA SER A 28 -30.13 5.48 12.00
C SER A 28 -28.84 4.67 12.01
N SER A 29 -27.71 5.24 12.44
CA SER A 29 -26.50 4.45 12.69
C SER A 29 -26.26 4.29 14.19
N GLU A 30 -26.49 3.09 14.71
CA GLU A 30 -25.88 2.70 15.99
C GLU A 30 -24.41 2.37 15.71
N PHE A 31 -23.49 3.26 16.09
CA PHE A 31 -22.08 2.94 16.04
C PHE A 31 -21.75 1.87 17.09
N LYS A 32 -21.55 0.62 16.65
CA LYS A 32 -21.07 -0.49 17.48
C LYS A 32 -19.57 -0.68 17.26
N PRO A 33 -18.70 -0.11 18.12
CA PRO A 33 -17.27 -0.29 17.99
C PRO A 33 -16.89 -1.75 18.23
N HIS A 34 -16.33 -2.41 17.21
CA HIS A 34 -15.72 -3.73 17.36
C HIS A 34 -14.32 -3.61 17.98
N TYR A 35 -14.24 -3.12 19.24
CA TYR A 35 -12.99 -2.77 19.92
C TYR A 35 -11.95 -3.90 19.92
N LEU A 36 -12.37 -5.14 20.19
CA LEU A 36 -11.47 -6.30 20.21
C LEU A 36 -10.78 -6.51 18.84
N ARG A 37 -11.53 -6.39 17.75
CA ARG A 37 -11.02 -6.52 16.38
C ARG A 37 -10.13 -5.34 16.01
N LEU A 38 -10.49 -4.11 16.39
CA LEU A 38 -9.67 -2.94 16.11
C LEU A 38 -8.34 -2.97 16.89
N ASP A 39 -8.36 -3.46 18.14
CA ASP A 39 -7.15 -3.62 18.94
C ASP A 39 -6.25 -4.73 18.40
N SER A 40 -6.81 -5.85 17.94
CA SER A 40 -6.02 -6.91 17.28
C SER A 40 -5.36 -6.40 15.99
N ILE A 41 -6.10 -5.69 15.13
CA ILE A 41 -5.54 -5.05 13.93
C ILE A 41 -4.42 -4.05 14.31
N ARG A 42 -4.61 -3.26 15.37
CA ARG A 42 -3.60 -2.30 15.84
C ARG A 42 -2.32 -3.01 16.32
N LYS A 43 -2.48 -4.09 17.09
CA LYS A 43 -1.35 -4.91 17.57
C LYS A 43 -0.58 -5.51 16.40
N GLU A 44 -1.29 -6.06 15.41
CA GLU A 44 -0.67 -6.68 14.25
C GLU A 44 0.06 -5.65 13.37
N LYS A 45 -0.55 -4.51 13.09
CA LYS A 45 0.13 -3.40 12.38
C LYS A 45 1.41 -2.97 13.10
N LYS A 46 1.38 -2.86 14.43
CA LYS A 46 2.57 -2.51 15.22
C LYS A 46 3.67 -3.58 15.11
N ARG A 47 3.29 -4.87 15.07
CA ARG A 47 4.21 -5.99 14.87
C ARG A 47 4.88 -5.91 13.49
N ILE A 48 4.09 -5.75 12.44
CA ILE A 48 4.56 -5.62 11.06
C ILE A 48 5.49 -4.41 10.91
N SER A 49 5.11 -3.25 11.43
CA SER A 49 5.97 -2.05 11.35
C SER A 49 7.31 -2.24 12.06
N LYS A 50 7.35 -2.91 13.22
CA LYS A 50 8.61 -3.23 13.90
C LYS A 50 9.48 -4.16 13.07
N LEU A 51 8.89 -5.20 12.49
CA LEU A 51 9.61 -6.16 11.65
C LEU A 51 10.16 -5.47 10.40
N ASN A 52 9.36 -4.66 9.70
CA ASN A 52 9.82 -3.90 8.54
C ASN A 52 10.97 -2.95 8.89
N LYS A 53 10.92 -2.31 10.06
CA LYS A 53 12.00 -1.45 10.55
C LYS A 53 13.31 -2.25 10.72
N LEU A 54 13.24 -3.41 11.37
CA LEU A 54 14.40 -4.29 11.57
C LEU A 54 14.98 -4.78 10.24
N VAL A 55 14.12 -5.15 9.29
CA VAL A 55 14.54 -5.57 7.94
C VAL A 55 15.21 -4.41 7.22
N PHE A 56 14.59 -3.23 7.24
CA PHE A 56 15.15 -2.03 6.63
C PHE A 56 16.52 -1.68 7.23
N GLU A 57 16.69 -1.79 8.55
CA GLU A 57 17.98 -1.57 9.22
C GLU A 57 19.05 -2.56 8.75
N LYS A 58 18.70 -3.83 8.61
CA LYS A 58 19.61 -4.91 8.17
C LYS A 58 19.98 -4.83 6.70
N LEU A 59 19.09 -4.34 5.83
CA LEU A 59 19.35 -4.19 4.40
C LEU A 59 20.53 -3.25 4.14
N LYS A 60 21.43 -3.70 3.28
CA LYS A 60 22.60 -2.98 2.78
C LYS A 60 22.40 -2.59 1.33
N ILE A 61 23.15 -1.56 0.91
CA ILE A 61 23.27 -1.21 -0.50
C ILE A 61 23.97 -2.38 -1.21
N GLY A 62 23.44 -2.80 -2.36
CA GLY A 62 23.90 -3.97 -3.09
C GLY A 62 23.11 -5.26 -2.78
N ASP A 63 22.28 -5.27 -1.73
CA ASP A 63 21.45 -6.44 -1.44
C ASP A 63 20.38 -6.63 -2.51
N THR A 64 20.13 -7.89 -2.87
CA THR A 64 19.03 -8.27 -3.76
C THR A 64 17.76 -8.49 -2.94
N VAL A 65 16.68 -7.86 -3.37
CA VAL A 65 15.37 -7.93 -2.74
C VAL A 65 14.30 -8.22 -3.78
N THR A 66 13.17 -8.74 -3.32
CA THR A 66 12.06 -9.09 -4.19
C THR A 66 10.85 -8.23 -3.82
N VAL A 67 10.24 -7.62 -4.84
CA VAL A 67 9.10 -6.70 -4.66
C VAL A 67 7.87 -7.31 -5.33
N PRO A 68 6.79 -7.58 -4.58
CA PRO A 68 5.53 -8.03 -5.16
C PRO A 68 4.72 -6.84 -5.68
N PHE A 69 4.13 -7.02 -6.86
CA PHE A 69 3.23 -6.07 -7.50
C PHE A 69 1.94 -6.75 -7.92
N GLY A 70 0.83 -6.03 -7.78
CA GLY A 70 -0.39 -6.39 -8.48
C GLY A 70 -0.41 -5.70 -9.84
N GLY A 71 -1.09 -6.29 -10.80
CA GLY A 71 -1.17 -5.75 -12.15
C GLY A 71 -2.51 -6.01 -12.80
N ASN A 72 -3.00 -5.01 -13.54
CA ASN A 72 -4.20 -5.16 -14.35
C ASN A 72 -3.98 -4.61 -15.76
N ASN A 73 -4.52 -5.36 -16.72
CA ASN A 73 -4.69 -4.90 -18.08
C ASN A 73 -5.95 -4.05 -18.12
N LYS A 74 -5.81 -2.76 -18.42
CA LYS A 74 -6.99 -2.00 -18.83
C LYS A 74 -7.35 -2.48 -20.23
N ALA A 75 -8.58 -2.97 -20.39
CA ALA A 75 -9.09 -3.56 -21.63
C ALA A 75 -8.85 -2.70 -22.89
N ASP A 76 -8.71 -1.38 -22.72
CA ASP A 76 -8.50 -0.42 -23.82
C ASP A 76 -7.04 -0.30 -24.31
N LYS A 77 -6.07 -0.93 -23.66
CA LYS A 77 -4.64 -0.90 -24.04
C LYS A 77 -4.04 -2.29 -23.92
N ALA A 78 -4.28 -3.13 -24.92
CA ALA A 78 -3.89 -4.54 -24.96
C ALA A 78 -2.40 -4.84 -24.60
N ASP A 79 -1.52 -3.84 -24.68
CA ASP A 79 -0.08 -4.03 -24.48
C ASP A 79 0.47 -3.45 -23.17
N LYS A 80 -0.38 -3.01 -22.23
CA LYS A 80 0.08 -2.31 -21.02
C LYS A 80 -0.52 -2.85 -19.71
N ILE A 81 0.36 -3.26 -18.80
CA ILE A 81 0.01 -3.61 -17.42
C ILE A 81 0.24 -2.39 -16.54
N ASN A 82 -0.76 -1.96 -15.75
CA ASN A 82 -0.53 -0.96 -14.71
C ASN A 82 -0.21 -1.68 -13.40
N LEU A 83 1.00 -1.43 -12.89
CA LEU A 83 1.46 -2.00 -11.62
C LEU A 83 1.00 -1.15 -10.44
N TRP A 84 0.56 -1.82 -9.38
CA TRP A 84 0.43 -1.22 -8.04
C TRP A 84 1.20 -2.04 -7.01
N VAL A 85 1.60 -1.37 -5.94
CA VAL A 85 2.38 -1.95 -4.84
C VAL A 85 1.45 -2.54 -3.79
N TYR A 86 1.77 -3.72 -3.28
CA TYR A 86 1.05 -4.29 -2.15
C TYR A 86 1.38 -3.56 -0.85
N SER A 87 0.38 -3.39 0.00
CA SER A 87 0.59 -2.85 1.34
C SER A 87 1.40 -3.81 2.21
N ALA A 88 2.26 -3.26 3.06
CA ALA A 88 2.96 -4.03 4.10
C ALA A 88 2.00 -4.79 5.03
N PHE A 89 0.75 -4.32 5.17
CA PHE A 89 -0.24 -4.87 6.10
C PHE A 89 -1.26 -5.80 5.45
N SER A 90 -1.06 -6.22 4.19
CA SER A 90 -1.95 -7.18 3.54
C SER A 90 -1.63 -8.62 3.98
N ASP A 91 -2.68 -9.40 4.25
CA ASP A 91 -2.65 -10.80 4.70
C ASP A 91 -2.15 -11.80 3.64
N SER A 92 -1.91 -11.36 2.41
CA SER A 92 -1.37 -12.20 1.34
C SER A 92 0.07 -12.60 1.66
N HIS A 93 0.30 -13.86 2.04
CA HIS A 93 1.56 -14.33 2.63
C HIS A 93 2.39 -15.25 1.71
N SER A 94 1.82 -15.73 0.61
CA SER A 94 2.51 -16.62 -0.32
C SER A 94 2.97 -15.86 -1.57
N LYS A 95 4.13 -16.25 -2.11
CA LYS A 95 4.60 -15.76 -3.43
C LYS A 95 3.59 -16.05 -4.55
N THR A 96 2.75 -17.07 -4.38
CA THR A 96 1.70 -17.45 -5.34
C THR A 96 0.51 -16.51 -5.38
N ASP A 97 0.39 -15.59 -4.41
CA ASP A 97 -0.77 -14.70 -4.29
C ASP A 97 -0.55 -13.34 -4.98
N PHE A 98 0.63 -13.14 -5.58
CA PHE A 98 1.02 -11.89 -6.23
C PHE A 98 1.02 -12.07 -7.74
N ASP A 99 0.44 -11.10 -8.45
CA ASP A 99 0.37 -11.13 -9.92
C ASP A 99 1.77 -11.08 -10.54
N PHE A 100 2.65 -10.23 -9.99
CA PHE A 100 4.02 -10.05 -10.48
C PHE A 100 5.03 -9.95 -9.34
N ILE A 101 6.22 -10.47 -9.59
CA ILE A 101 7.34 -10.44 -8.65
C ILE A 101 8.56 -9.90 -9.39
N ILE A 102 9.10 -8.79 -8.90
CA ILE A 102 10.25 -8.11 -9.52
C ILE A 102 11.46 -8.26 -8.60
N GLU A 103 12.59 -8.68 -9.17
CA GLU A 103 13.87 -8.71 -8.48
C GLU A 103 14.60 -7.39 -8.65
N CYS A 104 15.05 -6.83 -7.54
CA CYS A 104 15.69 -5.53 -7.48
C CYS A 104 16.97 -5.58 -6.64
N VAL A 105 17.90 -4.68 -6.94
CA VAL A 105 19.04 -4.37 -6.06
C VAL A 105 18.80 -3.05 -5.34
N VAL A 106 19.18 -2.99 -4.06
CA VAL A 106 19.14 -1.75 -3.28
C VAL A 106 20.28 -0.83 -3.73
N VAL A 107 19.93 0.32 -4.30
CA VAL A 107 20.90 1.34 -4.75
C VAL A 107 21.15 2.38 -3.67
N SER A 108 20.09 2.80 -2.98
CA SER A 108 20.18 3.81 -1.93
C SER A 108 19.17 3.58 -0.82
N LYS A 109 19.47 4.11 0.37
CA LYS A 109 18.63 3.98 1.56
C LYS A 109 18.50 5.33 2.27
N LYS A 110 17.26 5.80 2.45
CA LYS A 110 16.93 7.02 3.19
C LYS A 110 16.27 6.64 4.52
N THR A 111 17.02 6.77 5.61
CA THR A 111 16.65 6.30 6.95
C THR A 111 15.45 7.01 7.56
N LYS A 112 15.26 8.31 7.30
CA LYS A 112 14.20 9.12 7.90
C LYS A 112 12.79 8.56 7.65
N ASP A 113 12.54 8.06 6.43
CA ASP A 113 11.20 7.67 5.98
C ASP A 113 11.10 6.18 5.61
N SER A 114 12.15 5.40 5.89
CA SER A 114 12.31 4.01 5.41
C SER A 114 12.12 3.86 3.89
N ASN A 115 12.63 4.84 3.14
CA ASN A 115 12.59 4.85 1.67
C ASN A 115 13.84 4.15 1.13
N LEU A 116 13.63 3.23 0.19
CA LEU A 116 14.66 2.60 -0.62
C LEU A 116 14.58 3.15 -2.04
N THR A 117 15.73 3.28 -2.67
CA THR A 117 15.82 3.41 -4.12
C THR A 117 16.26 2.05 -4.67
N LEU A 118 15.41 1.45 -5.48
CA LEU A 118 15.58 0.10 -6.01
C LEU A 118 15.88 0.18 -7.51
N LYS A 119 16.80 -0.65 -7.97
CA LYS A 119 17.08 -0.86 -9.39
C LYS A 119 16.63 -2.24 -9.81
N VAL A 120 15.84 -2.34 -10.87
CA VAL A 120 15.33 -3.61 -11.40
C VAL A 120 16.49 -4.42 -11.99
N ILE A 121 16.64 -5.66 -11.53
CA ILE A 121 17.58 -6.64 -12.08
C ILE A 121 16.84 -7.52 -13.10
N HIS A 122 15.69 -8.03 -12.69
CA HIS A 122 14.89 -8.94 -13.49
C HIS A 122 13.39 -8.67 -13.28
N CYS A 123 12.69 -8.46 -14.38
CA CYS A 123 11.24 -8.44 -14.45
C CYS A 123 10.77 -9.21 -15.69
N ASP A 124 9.71 -9.99 -15.53
CA ASP A 124 8.98 -10.63 -16.62
C ASP A 124 7.51 -10.23 -16.53
N PHE A 125 6.96 -9.84 -17.69
CA PHE A 125 5.60 -9.33 -17.84
C PHE A 125 4.94 -9.92 -19.08
N ASP A 126 5.37 -11.11 -19.52
CA ASP A 126 4.78 -11.85 -20.65
C ASP A 126 4.71 -11.02 -21.95
N GLY A 127 5.72 -10.20 -22.20
CA GLY A 127 5.80 -9.34 -23.40
C GLY A 127 5.01 -8.03 -23.31
N HIS A 128 4.28 -7.77 -22.22
CA HIS A 128 3.57 -6.51 -22.00
C HIS A 128 4.49 -5.42 -21.42
N ARG A 129 4.14 -4.16 -21.70
CA ARG A 129 4.82 -3.00 -21.10
C ARG A 129 4.23 -2.71 -19.73
N ALA A 130 5.02 -2.87 -18.68
CA ALA A 130 4.58 -2.59 -17.32
C ALA A 130 4.80 -1.12 -16.94
N LEU A 131 3.77 -0.49 -16.37
CA LEU A 131 3.81 0.91 -15.92
C LEU A 131 3.60 1.00 -14.41
N LEU A 132 4.59 1.53 -13.68
CA LEU A 132 4.46 1.93 -12.29
C LEU A 132 4.34 3.45 -12.20
N ARG A 133 3.20 3.96 -11.72
CA ARG A 133 2.93 5.42 -11.63
C ARG A 133 3.17 6.15 -12.95
N ASN A 134 2.66 5.58 -14.05
CA ASN A 134 2.83 6.06 -15.44
C ASN A 134 4.28 6.05 -15.98
N LYS A 135 5.24 5.47 -15.24
CA LYS A 135 6.59 5.24 -15.72
C LYS A 135 6.79 3.78 -16.06
N GLU A 136 7.43 3.53 -17.19
CA GLU A 136 7.70 2.17 -17.65
C GLU A 136 8.77 1.51 -16.77
N ILE A 137 8.47 0.31 -16.29
CA ILE A 137 9.38 -0.51 -15.51
C ILE A 137 9.98 -1.56 -16.45
N LYS A 138 11.31 -1.57 -16.51
CA LYS A 138 12.12 -2.50 -17.28
C LYS A 138 13.42 -2.77 -16.56
N ASN A 139 14.19 -3.75 -17.02
CA ASN A 139 15.51 -4.03 -16.48
C ASN A 139 16.39 -2.77 -16.47
N ASN A 140 17.15 -2.59 -15.38
CA ASN A 140 17.95 -1.42 -15.04
C ASN A 140 17.19 -0.13 -14.68
N GLU A 141 15.86 -0.13 -14.71
CA GLU A 141 15.08 1.04 -14.26
C GLU A 141 15.18 1.23 -12.75
N VAL A 142 15.14 2.49 -12.30
CA VAL A 142 15.26 2.86 -10.89
C VAL A 142 13.97 3.51 -10.41
N PHE A 143 13.48 3.07 -9.25
CA PHE A 143 12.28 3.65 -8.63
C PHE A 143 12.40 3.71 -7.11
N ASP A 144 11.63 4.61 -6.52
CA ASP A 144 11.56 4.76 -5.06
C ASP A 144 10.49 3.84 -4.46
N TYR A 145 10.84 3.23 -3.33
CA TYR A 145 10.03 2.25 -2.63
C TYR A 145 10.00 2.50 -1.12
N ASN A 146 8.82 2.72 -0.55
CA ASN A 146 8.68 2.96 0.89
C ASN A 146 8.30 1.68 1.64
N MET A 147 9.22 1.15 2.47
CA MET A 147 8.99 -0.07 3.25
C MET A 147 8.08 0.12 4.47
N SER A 148 7.82 1.35 4.89
CA SER A 148 6.84 1.64 5.96
C SER A 148 5.41 1.31 5.51
N TYR A 149 5.14 1.42 4.21
CA TYR A 149 3.81 1.26 3.63
C TYR A 149 3.67 0.05 2.73
N HIS A 150 4.76 -0.38 2.08
CA HIS A 150 4.71 -1.40 1.04
C HIS A 150 5.48 -2.67 1.40
N LYS A 151 5.03 -3.78 0.84
CA LYS A 151 5.50 -5.12 1.19
C LYS A 151 6.83 -5.43 0.52
N LEU A 152 7.78 -5.97 1.27
CA LEU A 152 9.04 -6.47 0.69
C LEU A 152 9.13 -7.97 0.97
N LEU A 153 9.38 -8.77 -0.07
CA LEU A 153 9.71 -10.17 0.09
C LEU A 153 11.23 -10.24 0.19
N TYR A 154 11.72 -10.56 1.38
CA TYR A 154 13.13 -10.74 1.63
C TYR A 154 13.37 -12.19 2.05
N SER A 155 14.41 -12.81 1.51
CA SER A 155 14.92 -14.08 2.02
C SER A 155 16.13 -13.75 2.86
N ILE A 156 16.08 -13.98 4.17
CA ILE A 156 17.30 -14.00 4.98
C ILE A 156 18.03 -15.28 4.56
N LYS A 157 19.12 -15.14 3.81
CA LYS A 157 20.11 -16.21 3.67
C LYS A 157 21.00 -16.21 4.91
#